data_AF-A0A838H489-F1
#
_entry.id   AF-A0A838H489-F1
#
_cell.length_a   1.000
_cell.length_b   1.000
_cell.length_c   1.000
_cell.angle_alpha   90.00
_cell.angle_beta   90.00
_cell.angle_gamma   90.00
#
_symmetry.space_group_name_H-M   'P 1'
#
loop_
_entity.id
_entity.type
_entity.pdbx_description
1 polymer ?
#
loop_
_entity_poly.entity_id
_entity_poly.type
_entity_poly.pdbx_seq_one_letter_code
_entity_poly.pdbx_strand_id
1 'polypeptide(L)'
;DPVWRATMEAAFSPANPRGWFAGRFGGLGSTHTPAPWPLGDIQQLAYARLLGDQRGVAEAVRRMAAGACWDGALPEARDAATGAVVSRHWFGWPGAALVAVLALLERGVDDLGR
;
A
#
# COMPACT_ATOMS: atom_id res chain seq x y z
N ASP A 1 11.65 -15.84 -4.56
CA ASP A 1 10.67 -16.93 -4.65
C ASP A 1 9.68 -16.64 -5.80
N PRO A 2 9.57 -17.50 -6.82
CA PRO A 2 8.64 -17.31 -7.94
C PRO A 2 7.16 -17.49 -7.58
N VAL A 3 6.82 -18.37 -6.63
CA VAL A 3 5.43 -18.60 -6.18
C VAL A 3 4.94 -17.38 -5.43
N TRP A 4 5.78 -16.83 -4.54
CA TRP A 4 5.48 -15.59 -3.84
C TRP A 4 5.25 -14.44 -4.83
N ARG A 5 6.12 -14.29 -5.83
CA ARG A 5 5.99 -13.23 -6.83
C ARG A 5 4.66 -13.33 -7.59
N ALA A 6 4.32 -14.51 -8.10
CA ALA A 6 3.05 -14.75 -8.80
C ALA A 6 1.84 -14.47 -7.89
N THR A 7 1.95 -14.79 -6.60
CA THR A 7 0.90 -14.49 -5.61
C THR A 7 0.70 -12.98 -5.46
N MET A 8 1.78 -12.22 -5.36
CA MET A 8 1.72 -10.76 -5.25
C MET A 8 1.16 -10.12 -6.53
N GLU A 9 1.60 -10.57 -7.70
CA GLU A 9 1.05 -10.11 -8.99
C GLU A 9 -0.46 -10.34 -9.08
N ALA A 10 -0.93 -11.53 -8.71
CA ALA A 10 -2.35 -11.85 -8.67
C ALA A 10 -3.11 -10.97 -7.65
N ALA A 11 -2.54 -10.77 -6.46
CA ALA A 11 -3.15 -9.96 -5.39
C ALA A 11 -3.38 -8.51 -5.83
N PHE A 12 -2.43 -7.90 -6.56
CA PHE A 12 -2.51 -6.53 -7.06
C PHE A 12 -3.22 -6.39 -8.42
N SER A 13 -4.09 -7.34 -8.77
CA SER A 13 -4.78 -7.38 -10.06
C SER A 13 -6.29 -7.63 -9.93
N PRO A 14 -7.07 -7.45 -11.01
CA PRO A 14 -8.47 -7.86 -11.05
C PRO A 14 -8.72 -9.35 -10.75
N ALA A 15 -7.69 -10.21 -10.78
CA ALA A 15 -7.80 -11.61 -10.37
C ALA A 15 -8.09 -11.77 -8.86
N ASN A 16 -7.97 -10.70 -8.07
CA ASN A 16 -8.36 -10.62 -6.67
C ASN A 16 -9.64 -9.79 -6.49
N PRO A 17 -10.82 -10.28 -6.90
CA PRO A 17 -12.05 -9.48 -6.98
C PRO A 17 -12.60 -9.03 -5.62
N ARG A 18 -12.13 -9.64 -4.52
CA ARG A 18 -12.57 -9.33 -3.16
C ARG A 18 -11.57 -8.50 -2.36
N GLY A 19 -10.32 -8.45 -2.79
CA GLY A 19 -9.24 -7.75 -2.09
C GLY A 19 -8.58 -6.64 -2.90
N TRP A 20 -8.86 -6.52 -4.20
CA TRP A 20 -8.33 -5.47 -5.05
C TRP A 20 -9.45 -4.60 -5.63
N PHE A 21 -9.23 -3.29 -5.61
CA PHE A 21 -10.19 -2.29 -6.05
C PHE A 21 -9.57 -1.41 -7.13
N ALA A 22 -10.25 -1.26 -8.26
CA ALA A 22 -9.82 -0.36 -9.34
C ALA A 22 -10.06 1.11 -8.97
N GLY A 23 -9.22 2.01 -9.48
CA GLY A 23 -9.40 3.47 -9.35
C GLY A 23 -8.09 4.23 -9.15
N ARG A 24 -8.15 5.56 -9.18
CA ARG A 24 -6.97 6.44 -8.98
C ARG A 24 -6.30 6.23 -7.62
N PHE A 25 -7.11 5.90 -6.61
CA PHE A 25 -6.73 5.58 -5.24
C PHE A 25 -6.94 4.09 -4.93
N GLY A 26 -7.14 3.29 -5.98
CA GLY A 26 -7.30 1.84 -5.94
C GLY A 26 -6.07 1.09 -5.39
N GLY A 27 -6.20 -0.23 -5.31
CA GLY A 27 -5.18 -1.12 -4.77
C GLY A 27 -5.77 -2.17 -3.84
N LEU A 28 -4.92 -2.75 -3.00
CA LEU A 28 -5.36 -3.71 -1.99
C LEU A 28 -6.23 -3.05 -0.93
N GLY A 29 -7.27 -3.78 -0.53
CA GLY A 29 -8.21 -3.41 0.50
C GLY A 29 -8.68 -4.65 1.24
N SER A 30 -9.92 -4.62 1.74
CA SER A 30 -10.48 -5.75 2.49
C SER A 30 -11.99 -5.87 2.28
N THR A 31 -12.53 -7.08 2.43
CA THR A 31 -13.99 -7.27 2.54
C THR A 31 -14.55 -6.79 3.87
N HIS A 32 -13.71 -6.61 4.90
CA HIS A 32 -14.13 -6.05 6.20
C HIS A 32 -14.60 -4.59 6.06
N THR A 33 -13.89 -3.83 5.23
CA THR A 33 -14.29 -2.47 4.82
C THR A 33 -14.07 -2.38 3.31
N PRO A 34 -15.10 -2.65 2.48
CA PRO A 34 -15.00 -2.82 1.02
C PRO A 34 -14.52 -1.57 0.26
N ALA A 35 -13.23 -1.27 0.37
CA ALA A 35 -12.53 -0.16 -0.28
C ALA A 35 -11.00 -0.37 -0.20
N PRO A 36 -10.18 0.35 -0.99
CA PRO A 36 -8.72 0.36 -0.85
C PRO A 36 -8.25 0.88 0.52
N TRP A 37 -7.19 0.27 1.02
CA TRP A 37 -6.59 0.62 2.32
C TRP A 37 -5.17 1.19 2.11
N PRO A 38 -4.75 2.22 2.87
CA PRO A 38 -3.35 2.66 2.86
C PRO A 38 -2.36 1.55 3.23
N LEU A 39 -2.76 0.56 4.05
CA LEU A 39 -1.97 -0.64 4.30
C LEU A 39 -1.64 -1.42 3.01
N GLY A 40 -2.57 -1.44 2.06
CA GLY A 40 -2.34 -2.00 0.73
C GLY A 40 -1.28 -1.25 -0.07
N ASP A 41 -1.21 0.08 0.05
CA ASP A 41 -0.13 0.86 -0.58
C ASP A 41 1.22 0.61 0.07
N ILE A 42 1.26 0.43 1.40
CA ILE A 42 2.49 0.11 2.13
C ILE A 42 3.01 -1.25 1.68
N GLN A 43 2.12 -2.23 1.50
CA GLN A 43 2.48 -3.53 0.91
C GLN A 43 2.98 -3.38 -0.53
N GLN A 44 2.34 -2.55 -1.35
CA GLN A 44 2.83 -2.29 -2.71
C GLN A 44 4.20 -1.60 -2.71
N LEU A 45 4.42 -0.64 -1.81
CA LEU A 45 5.71 0.02 -1.64
C LEU A 45 6.81 -1.00 -1.35
N ALA A 46 6.60 -1.88 -0.36
CA ALA A 46 7.55 -2.92 -0.01
C ALA A 46 7.81 -3.87 -1.19
N TYR A 47 6.74 -4.35 -1.83
CA TYR A 47 6.82 -5.24 -2.99
C TYR A 47 7.59 -4.60 -4.15
N ALA A 48 7.24 -3.38 -4.54
CA ALA A 48 7.88 -2.66 -5.63
C ALA A 48 9.37 -2.38 -5.33
N ARG A 49 9.70 -2.01 -4.08
CA ARG A 49 11.10 -1.84 -3.65
C ARG A 49 11.91 -3.13 -3.78
N LEU A 50 11.37 -4.26 -3.32
CA LEU A 50 12.02 -5.57 -3.43
C LEU A 50 12.27 -6.00 -4.88
N LEU A 51 11.48 -5.49 -5.82
CA LEU A 51 11.61 -5.78 -7.24
C LEU A 51 12.39 -4.72 -8.04
N GLY A 52 12.81 -3.62 -7.41
CA GLY A 52 13.41 -2.48 -8.11
C GLY A 52 12.43 -1.70 -9.00
N ASP A 53 11.12 -1.89 -8.85
CA ASP A 53 10.08 -1.20 -9.62
C ASP A 53 9.87 0.24 -9.11
N GLN A 54 10.60 1.19 -9.71
CA GLN A 54 10.52 2.60 -9.33
C GLN A 54 9.16 3.23 -9.60
N ARG A 55 8.42 2.73 -10.60
CA ARG A 55 7.09 3.25 -10.92
C ARG A 55 6.08 2.82 -9.86
N GLY A 56 6.10 1.54 -9.48
CA GLY A 56 5.26 1.02 -8.40
C GLY A 56 5.50 1.74 -7.07
N VAL A 57 6.78 2.05 -6.77
CA VAL A 57 7.14 2.87 -5.60
C VAL A 57 6.52 4.26 -5.67
N ALA A 58 6.70 4.96 -6.79
CA ALA A 58 6.17 6.31 -6.96
C ALA A 58 4.63 6.35 -6.88
N GLU A 59 3.95 5.36 -7.45
CA GLU A 59 2.49 5.26 -7.41
C GLU A 59 1.96 5.01 -5.99
N ALA A 60 2.60 4.12 -5.22
CA ALA A 60 2.24 3.87 -3.82
C ALA A 60 2.43 5.12 -2.95
N VAL A 61 3.60 5.78 -3.05
CA VAL A 61 3.89 7.02 -2.32
C VAL A 61 2.89 8.12 -2.68
N ARG A 62 2.59 8.29 -3.97
CA ARG A 62 1.60 9.27 -4.45
C ARG A 62 0.23 9.02 -3.83
N ARG A 63 -0.26 7.76 -3.78
CA ARG A 63 -1.57 7.45 -3.21
C ARG A 63 -1.62 7.69 -1.70
N MET A 64 -0.56 7.32 -0.97
CA MET A 64 -0.48 7.59 0.46
C MET A 64 -0.45 9.09 0.75
N ALA A 65 0.41 9.85 0.08
CA ALA A 65 0.53 11.30 0.29
C ALA A 65 -0.76 12.05 -0.08
N ALA A 66 -1.39 11.70 -1.22
CA ALA A 66 -2.62 12.36 -1.65
C ALA A 66 -3.88 11.87 -0.92
N GLY A 67 -3.82 10.71 -0.25
CA GLY A 67 -4.93 10.12 0.51
C GLY A 67 -4.76 10.23 2.03
N ALA A 68 -3.74 10.95 2.50
CA ALA A 68 -3.54 11.23 3.91
C ALA A 68 -4.57 12.25 4.41
N CYS A 69 -4.93 12.14 5.69
CA CYS A 69 -5.70 13.14 6.41
C CYS A 69 -4.92 14.47 6.52
N TRP A 70 -5.60 15.53 6.92
CA TRP A 70 -5.04 16.89 7.03
C TRP A 70 -3.80 16.97 7.93
N ASP A 71 -3.68 16.06 8.89
CA ASP A 71 -2.56 15.92 9.84
C ASP A 71 -1.46 14.97 9.34
N GLY A 72 -1.57 14.46 8.12
CA GLY A 72 -0.66 13.47 7.53
C GLY A 72 -0.93 12.03 7.97
N ALA A 73 -1.94 11.77 8.82
CA ALA A 73 -2.30 10.42 9.21
C ALA A 73 -2.91 9.65 8.03
N LEU A 74 -2.70 8.33 8.00
CA LEU A 74 -3.32 7.46 7.01
C LEU A 74 -4.59 6.84 7.59
N PRO A 75 -5.74 6.90 6.87
CA PRO A 75 -6.98 6.31 7.34
C PRO A 75 -6.97 4.77 7.27
N GLU A 76 -8.02 4.12 7.75
CA GLU A 76 -8.23 2.68 7.48
C GLU A 76 -8.53 2.41 6.02
N ALA A 77 -9.50 3.13 5.46
CA ALA A 77 -9.98 2.91 4.10
C ALA A 77 -10.39 4.21 3.43
N ARG A 78 -10.25 4.25 2.10
CA ARG A 78 -10.58 5.42 1.28
C ARG A 78 -11.35 5.03 0.02
N ASP A 79 -12.11 5.96 -0.52
CA ASP A 79 -12.79 5.78 -1.80
C ASP A 79 -11.77 5.65 -2.94
N ALA A 80 -11.97 4.67 -3.82
CA ALA A 80 -11.00 4.33 -4.85
C ALA A 80 -10.91 5.38 -5.98
N ALA A 81 -11.94 6.19 -6.18
CA ALA A 81 -11.97 7.21 -7.23
C ALA A 81 -11.44 8.57 -6.71
N THR A 82 -11.91 8.97 -5.53
CA THR A 82 -11.73 10.31 -4.97
C THR A 82 -10.62 10.40 -3.93
N GLY A 83 -10.30 9.29 -3.25
CA GLY A 83 -9.38 9.27 -2.11
C GLY A 83 -9.99 9.76 -0.80
N ALA A 84 -11.29 10.11 -0.78
CA ALA A 84 -11.98 10.51 0.44
C ALA A 84 -11.97 9.38 1.48
N VAL A 85 -11.82 9.72 2.76
CA VAL A 85 -11.86 8.74 3.85
C VAL A 85 -13.24 8.07 3.90
N VAL A 86 -13.25 6.74 3.83
CA VAL A 86 -14.47 5.92 3.96
C VAL A 86 -14.56 5.31 5.36
N SER A 87 -13.41 5.04 6.00
CA SER A 87 -13.37 4.54 7.37
C SER A 87 -12.14 5.03 8.14
N ARG A 88 -12.36 5.34 9.42
CA ARG A 88 -11.39 5.78 10.44
C ARG A 88 -10.38 6.81 9.94
N HIS A 89 -10.67 8.09 10.19
CA HIS A 89 -9.73 9.18 9.93
C HIS A 89 -8.41 9.02 10.70
N TRP A 90 -8.49 8.52 11.94
CA TRP A 90 -7.32 8.22 12.76
C TRP A 90 -7.22 6.72 13.00
N PHE A 91 -6.24 6.11 12.36
CA PHE A 91 -5.91 4.71 12.56
C PHE A 91 -4.40 4.57 12.65
N GLY A 92 -3.89 4.33 13.87
CA GLY A 92 -2.45 4.36 14.13
C GLY A 92 -1.67 3.26 13.40
N TRP A 93 -2.33 2.15 13.07
CA TRP A 93 -1.65 0.98 12.49
C TRP A 93 -1.03 1.25 11.10
N PRO A 94 -1.73 1.83 10.10
CA PRO A 94 -1.12 2.25 8.84
C PRO A 94 0.16 3.07 9.00
N GLY A 95 0.17 4.07 9.88
CA GLY A 95 1.36 4.90 10.13
C GLY A 95 2.51 4.10 10.72
N ALA A 96 2.25 3.26 11.72
CA ALA A 96 3.25 2.38 12.33
C ALA A 96 3.81 1.37 11.31
N ALA A 97 2.95 0.79 10.47
CA ALA A 97 3.36 -0.15 9.43
C ALA A 97 4.26 0.50 8.38
N LEU A 98 3.95 1.73 7.96
CA LEU A 98 4.80 2.48 7.03
C LEU A 98 6.20 2.70 7.61
N VAL A 99 6.29 3.18 8.86
CA VAL A 99 7.57 3.39 9.53
C VAL A 99 8.37 2.09 9.65
N ALA A 100 7.72 0.99 10.03
CA ALA A 100 8.37 -0.31 10.14
C ALA A 100 8.92 -0.80 8.79
N VAL A 101 8.14 -0.66 7.71
CA VAL A 101 8.58 -1.04 6.36
C VAL A 101 9.77 -0.19 5.90
N LEU A 102 9.73 1.13 6.11
CA LEU A 102 10.84 2.02 5.75
C LEU A 102 12.12 1.65 6.52
N ALA A 103 12.02 1.45 7.84
CA ALA A 103 13.15 1.06 8.66
C ALA A 103 13.76 -0.30 8.26
N LEU A 104 12.93 -1.28 7.87
CA LEU A 104 13.40 -2.59 7.40
C LEU A 104 14.07 -2.50 6.02
N LEU A 105 13.53 -1.67 5.12
CA LEU A 105 14.09 -1.49 3.78
C LEU A 105 15.42 -0.73 3.83
N GLU A 106 15.56 0.27 4.70
CA GLU A 106 16.83 0.97 4.92
C GLU A 106 17.92 0.02 5.43
N ARG A 107 17.60 -0.80 6.43
CA ARG A 107 18.54 -1.80 6.97
C ARG A 107 18.89 -2.89 5.95
N GLY A 108 17.94 -3.27 5.08
CA GLY A 108 18.18 -4.23 4.01
C GLY A 108 19.06 -3.69 2.87
N VAL A 109 19.08 -2.38 2.64
CA VAL A 109 20.03 -1.75 1.69
C VAL A 109 21.46 -1.81 2.22
N ASP A 110 21.65 -1.71 3.54
CA ASP A 110 22.97 -1.82 4.17
C ASP A 110 23.52 -3.26 4.17
N ASP A 111 22.65 -4.27 4.30
CA ASP A 111 23.03 -5.69 4.33
C ASP A 111 23.14 -6.35 2.93
N LEU A 112 22.56 -5.76 1.89
CA LEU A 112 22.70 -6.21 0.49
C LEU A 112 23.78 -5.42 -0.28
N GLY A 113 24.43 -4.45 0.38
CA GLY A 113 25.47 -3.58 -0.14
C GLY A 113 26.89 -3.89 0.35
N ARG A 114 27.15 -5.09 0.88
CA ARG A 114 28.50 -5.63 1.12
C ARG A 114 28.63 -7.07 0.63
#